data_AF-A0A809X2Q9-F1
#
_entry.id   AF-A0A809X2Q9-F1
#
_cell.length_a   1.000
_cell.length_b   1.000
_cell.length_c   1.000
_cell.angle_alpha   90.00
_cell.angle_beta   90.00
_cell.angle_gamma   90.00
#
_symmetry.space_group_name_H-M   'P 1'
#
loop_
_entity.id
_entity.type
_entity.pdbx_description
1 polymer ?
#
loop_
_entity_poly.entity_id
_entity_poly.type
_entity_poly.pdbx_seq_one_letter_code
_entity_poly.pdbx_strand_id
1 'polypeptide(L)'
;MEDLERYLNDIVEPTVDDFRQKPSSVRLGFLSCVAIDHSVDYLAAPQDRTHWNGDQHRAKRRQMRKLFKKESADFEVASEVANAFKHVKTISPRSLEAAEVYQRPPAIAGRMRAGASMAGDRTGAVVVDGHNLLHVVTEALRFLRSKTR
;
A
#
# COMPACT_ATOMS: atom_id res chain seq x y z
N MET A 1 20.72 -0.57 1.64
CA MET A 1 19.84 0.26 2.48
C MET A 1 19.65 1.64 1.86
N GLU A 2 20.72 2.28 1.39
CA GLU A 2 20.66 3.56 0.66
C GLU A 2 19.66 3.56 -0.52
N ASP A 3 19.61 2.49 -1.33
CA ASP A 3 18.63 2.36 -2.41
C ASP A 3 17.16 2.33 -1.92
N LEU A 4 16.89 1.66 -0.79
CA LEU A 4 15.56 1.67 -0.19
C LEU A 4 15.25 3.06 0.36
N GLU A 5 16.17 3.66 1.10
CA GLU A 5 15.97 4.99 1.68
C GLU A 5 15.68 6.05 0.61
N ARG A 6 16.43 6.04 -0.49
CA ARG A 6 16.17 6.89 -1.66
C ARG A 6 14.78 6.62 -2.25
N TYR A 7 14.40 5.36 -2.42
CA TYR A 7 13.07 5.03 -2.92
C TYR A 7 11.93 5.47 -1.96
N LEU A 8 12.14 5.37 -0.65
CA LEU A 8 11.18 5.87 0.34
C LEU A 8 11.04 7.39 0.27
N ASN A 9 12.15 8.12 0.19
CA ASN A 9 12.17 9.59 0.12
C ASN A 9 11.58 10.13 -1.19
N ASP A 10 11.97 9.54 -2.32
CA ASP A 10 11.70 10.13 -3.64
C ASP A 10 10.37 9.64 -4.23
N ILE A 11 9.91 8.44 -3.85
CA ILE A 11 8.72 7.81 -4.44
C ILE A 11 7.64 7.56 -3.38
N VAL A 12 7.94 6.80 -2.33
CA VAL A 12 6.87 6.30 -1.44
C VAL A 12 6.24 7.42 -0.62
N GLU A 13 7.04 8.22 0.08
CA GLU A 13 6.54 9.29 0.95
C GLU A 13 5.79 10.38 0.17
N PRO A 14 6.28 10.90 -0.97
CA PRO A 14 5.52 11.83 -1.80
C PRO A 14 4.19 11.25 -2.30
N THR A 15 4.17 9.96 -2.67
CA THR A 15 2.94 9.30 -3.14
C THR A 15 1.90 9.19 -2.01
N VAL A 16 2.34 8.87 -0.78
CA VAL A 16 1.47 8.84 0.40
C VAL A 16 0.99 10.24 0.78
N ASP A 17 1.83 11.26 0.62
CA ASP A 17 1.49 12.65 0.88
C ASP A 17 0.44 13.18 -0.10
N ASP A 18 0.58 12.87 -1.39
CA ASP A 18 -0.44 13.16 -2.40
C ASP A 18 -1.78 12.51 -2.05
N PHE A 19 -1.76 11.27 -1.57
CA PHE A 19 -2.98 10.60 -1.12
C PHE A 19 -3.55 11.25 0.16
N ARG A 20 -2.69 11.69 1.09
CA ARG A 20 -3.12 12.40 2.31
C ARG A 20 -3.86 13.71 1.98
N GLN A 21 -3.45 14.41 0.93
CA GLN A 21 -4.14 15.62 0.45
C GLN A 21 -5.52 15.32 -0.14
N LYS A 22 -5.75 14.10 -0.65
CA LYS A 22 -7.01 13.67 -1.25
C LYS A 22 -7.40 12.25 -0.79
N PRO A 23 -7.79 12.08 0.49
CA PRO A 23 -7.97 10.77 1.13
C PRO A 23 -9.13 9.94 0.58
N SER A 24 -10.01 10.55 -0.23
CA SER A 24 -11.11 9.87 -0.91
C SER A 24 -10.74 9.38 -2.32
N SER A 25 -9.51 9.59 -2.80
CA SER A 25 -9.09 9.15 -4.13
C SER A 25 -8.61 7.69 -4.14
N VAL A 26 -9.43 6.80 -4.69
CA VAL A 26 -9.07 5.38 -4.90
C VAL A 26 -7.79 5.24 -5.71
N ARG A 27 -7.61 6.06 -6.76
CA ARG A 27 -6.39 6.08 -7.59
C ARG A 27 -5.14 6.34 -6.75
N LEU A 28 -5.14 7.39 -5.92
CA LEU A 28 -3.96 7.74 -5.11
C LEU A 28 -3.71 6.73 -4.00
N GLY A 29 -4.77 6.17 -3.42
CA GLY A 29 -4.67 5.05 -2.47
C GLY A 29 -4.02 3.82 -3.10
N PHE A 30 -4.45 3.44 -4.31
CA PHE A 30 -3.84 2.34 -5.05
C PHE A 30 -2.36 2.60 -5.38
N LEU A 31 -2.02 3.79 -5.88
CA LEU A 31 -0.63 4.15 -6.18
C LEU A 31 0.27 4.08 -4.93
N SER A 32 -0.25 4.52 -3.79
CA SER A 32 0.45 4.42 -2.49
C SER A 32 0.71 2.95 -2.12
N CYS A 33 -0.28 2.08 -2.25
CA CYS A 33 -0.14 0.65 -2.01
C CYS A 33 0.89 -0.01 -2.93
N VAL A 34 0.90 0.35 -4.22
CA VAL A 34 1.89 -0.16 -5.19
C VAL A 34 3.30 0.30 -4.82
N ALA A 35 3.47 1.57 -4.48
CA ALA A 35 4.77 2.11 -4.09
C ALA A 35 5.30 1.39 -2.83
N ILE A 36 4.45 1.17 -1.83
CA ILE A 36 4.76 0.40 -0.62
C ILE A 36 5.15 -1.04 -0.94
N ASP A 37 4.34 -1.78 -1.70
CA ASP A 37 4.60 -3.19 -2.05
C ASP A 37 5.92 -3.36 -2.84
N HIS A 38 6.25 -2.38 -3.70
CA HIS A 38 7.49 -2.36 -4.47
C HIS A 38 8.74 -1.98 -3.66
N SER A 39 8.59 -1.46 -2.43
CA SER A 39 9.74 -1.22 -1.55
C SER A 39 10.53 -2.52 -1.27
N VAL A 40 9.87 -3.68 -1.33
CA VAL A 40 10.50 -4.99 -1.17
C VAL A 40 11.50 -5.30 -2.29
N ASP A 41 11.29 -4.80 -3.52
CA ASP A 41 12.23 -5.02 -4.63
C ASP A 41 13.61 -4.40 -4.31
N TYR A 42 13.64 -3.23 -3.68
CA TYR A 42 14.89 -2.55 -3.29
C TYR A 42 15.62 -3.24 -2.13
N LEU A 43 14.88 -3.95 -1.27
CA LEU A 43 15.46 -4.79 -0.21
C LEU A 43 15.95 -6.13 -0.71
N ALA A 44 15.26 -6.68 -1.71
CA ALA A 44 15.62 -7.95 -2.33
C ALA A 44 16.80 -7.82 -3.28
N ALA A 45 17.04 -6.63 -3.84
CA ALA A 45 18.17 -6.36 -4.72
C ALA A 45 19.52 -6.77 -4.09
N PRO A 46 20.41 -7.42 -4.84
CA PRO A 46 21.76 -7.68 -4.39
C PRO A 46 22.55 -6.36 -4.34
N GLN A 47 23.49 -6.26 -3.39
CA GLN A 47 24.41 -5.10 -3.30
C GLN A 47 25.30 -5.01 -4.54
N ASP A 48 25.76 -6.17 -5.02
CA ASP A 48 26.47 -6.29 -6.29
C ASP A 48 25.50 -6.72 -7.40
N ARG A 49 25.28 -5.83 -8.36
CA ARG A 49 24.39 -6.07 -9.51
C ARG A 49 25.12 -6.68 -10.71
N THR A 50 26.45 -6.82 -10.66
CA THR A 50 27.26 -7.36 -11.77
C THR A 50 26.99 -8.85 -12.02
N HIS A 51 26.61 -9.59 -10.98
CA HIS A 51 26.25 -11.01 -11.05
C HIS A 51 24.74 -11.22 -10.79
N TRP A 52 23.91 -10.50 -11.52
CA TRP A 52 22.45 -10.61 -11.39
C TRP A 52 21.92 -11.97 -11.88
N ASN A 53 21.40 -12.78 -10.95
CA ASN A 53 20.58 -13.94 -11.26
C ASN A 53 19.10 -13.63 -10.97
N GLY A 54 18.29 -13.58 -12.02
CA GLY A 54 16.86 -13.27 -11.93
C GLY A 54 16.05 -14.25 -11.08
N ASP A 55 16.43 -15.53 -11.02
CA ASP A 55 15.73 -16.54 -10.20
C ASP A 55 15.99 -16.35 -8.71
N GLN A 56 17.24 -16.13 -8.33
CA GLN A 56 17.61 -15.87 -6.93
C GLN A 56 16.94 -14.59 -6.43
N HIS A 57 16.92 -13.54 -7.26
CA HIS A 57 16.21 -12.30 -6.92
C HIS A 57 14.70 -12.54 -6.73
N ARG A 58 14.06 -13.29 -7.63
CA ARG A 58 12.64 -13.64 -7.50
C ARG A 58 12.34 -14.39 -6.20
N ALA A 59 13.18 -15.37 -5.84
CA ALA A 59 13.03 -16.15 -4.62
C ALA A 59 13.18 -15.27 -3.37
N LYS A 60 14.24 -14.46 -3.30
CA LYS A 60 14.49 -13.53 -2.19
C LYS A 60 13.36 -12.53 -2.02
N ARG A 61 12.87 -11.94 -3.12
CA ARG A 61 11.72 -11.02 -3.08
C ARG A 61 10.46 -11.68 -2.51
N ARG A 62 10.16 -12.91 -2.94
CA ARG A 62 9.00 -13.66 -2.41
C ARG A 62 9.14 -13.91 -0.91
N GLN A 63 10.33 -14.30 -0.46
CA GLN A 63 10.63 -14.53 0.95
C GLN A 63 10.48 -13.24 1.77
N MET A 64 11.08 -12.13 1.32
CA MET A 64 11.00 -10.84 2.00
C MET A 64 9.56 -10.33 2.09
N ARG A 65 8.79 -10.45 0.99
CA ARG A 65 7.37 -10.06 0.99
C ARG A 65 6.57 -10.90 1.99
N LYS A 66 6.80 -12.22 2.05
CA LYS A 66 6.14 -13.09 3.03
C LYS A 66 6.49 -12.71 4.47
N LEU A 67 7.76 -12.38 4.73
CA LEU A 67 8.21 -11.94 6.04
C LEU A 67 7.53 -10.63 6.45
N PHE A 68 7.52 -9.62 5.57
CA PHE A 68 6.98 -8.31 5.88
C PHE A 68 5.47 -8.32 6.10
N LYS A 69 4.74 -9.13 5.33
CA LYS A 69 3.32 -9.39 5.57
C LYS A 69 3.06 -9.96 6.97
N LYS A 70 3.93 -10.87 7.44
CA LYS A 70 3.82 -11.44 8.79
C LYS A 70 4.16 -10.42 9.89
N GLU A 71 5.07 -9.49 9.62
CA GLU A 71 5.53 -8.51 10.61
C GLU A 71 4.64 -7.26 10.70
N SER A 72 3.89 -6.92 9.65
CA SER A 72 3.02 -5.75 9.60
C SER A 72 1.73 -6.06 8.86
N ALA A 73 0.63 -6.06 9.61
CA ALA A 73 -0.73 -6.24 9.07
C ALA A 73 -1.07 -5.12 8.06
N ASP A 74 -0.66 -3.88 8.33
CA ASP A 74 -0.87 -2.76 7.40
C ASP A 74 -0.09 -2.94 6.10
N PHE A 75 1.15 -3.44 6.17
CA PHE A 75 1.90 -3.79 4.97
C PHE A 75 1.23 -4.93 4.20
N GLU A 76 0.66 -5.93 4.90
CA GLU A 76 -0.11 -6.99 4.27
C GLU A 76 -1.31 -6.45 3.50
N VAL A 77 -2.15 -5.63 4.14
CA VAL A 77 -3.32 -5.01 3.48
C VAL A 77 -2.90 -4.15 2.28
N ALA A 78 -1.87 -3.32 2.42
CA ALA A 78 -1.35 -2.52 1.31
C ALA A 78 -0.89 -3.41 0.14
N SER A 79 -0.18 -4.50 0.43
CA SER A 79 0.26 -5.47 -0.58
C SER A 79 -0.92 -6.20 -1.23
N GLU A 80 -1.95 -6.55 -0.48
CA GLU A 80 -3.17 -7.18 -1.02
C GLU A 80 -3.90 -6.23 -1.97
N VAL A 81 -4.12 -4.98 -1.57
CA VAL A 81 -4.72 -3.95 -2.42
C VAL A 81 -3.90 -3.72 -3.69
N ALA A 82 -2.57 -3.63 -3.58
CA ALA A 82 -1.69 -3.49 -4.74
C ALA A 82 -1.84 -4.65 -5.73
N ASN A 83 -1.95 -5.89 -5.23
CA ASN A 83 -2.15 -7.06 -6.07
C ASN A 83 -3.56 -7.12 -6.66
N ALA A 84 -4.60 -6.73 -5.90
CA ALA A 84 -6.00 -6.76 -6.32
C ALA A 84 -6.28 -5.87 -7.53
N PHE A 85 -5.71 -4.67 -7.55
CA PHE A 85 -5.86 -3.76 -8.69
C PHE A 85 -4.90 -4.04 -9.84
N LYS A 86 -3.75 -4.69 -9.57
CA LYS A 86 -2.78 -5.06 -10.61
C LYS A 86 -3.20 -6.29 -11.40
N HIS A 87 -3.84 -7.26 -10.75
CA HIS A 87 -4.16 -8.55 -11.35
C HIS A 87 -5.66 -8.72 -11.53
N VAL A 88 -6.07 -9.06 -12.76
CA VAL A 88 -7.47 -9.42 -13.09
C VAL A 88 -7.94 -10.66 -12.29
N LYS A 89 -7.01 -11.50 -11.83
CA LYS A 89 -7.24 -12.57 -10.84
C LYS A 89 -6.19 -12.48 -9.73
N THR A 90 -6.62 -12.28 -8.50
CA THR A 90 -5.76 -12.26 -7.33
C THR A 90 -5.22 -13.65 -7.01
N ILE A 91 -3.92 -13.74 -6.74
CA ILE A 91 -3.26 -14.94 -6.18
C ILE A 91 -3.01 -14.69 -4.68
N SER A 92 -4.02 -14.15 -3.97
CA SER A 92 -4.00 -13.99 -2.52
C SER A 92 -4.99 -14.98 -1.90
N PRO A 93 -4.69 -15.54 -0.72
CA PRO A 93 -5.61 -16.45 -0.04
C PRO A 93 -6.92 -15.79 0.38
N ARG A 94 -6.95 -14.46 0.48
CA ARG A 94 -8.13 -13.67 0.82
C ARG A 94 -8.98 -13.28 -0.40
N SER A 95 -8.44 -13.44 -1.62
CA SER A 95 -9.09 -13.11 -2.90
C SER A 95 -9.71 -11.71 -2.94
N LEU A 96 -9.04 -10.71 -2.36
CA LEU A 96 -9.57 -9.35 -2.31
C LEU A 96 -9.89 -8.84 -3.73
N GLU A 97 -11.13 -8.47 -3.98
CA GLU A 97 -11.58 -7.94 -5.26
C GLU A 97 -11.41 -6.42 -5.29
N ALA A 98 -11.16 -5.85 -6.47
CA ALA A 98 -11.03 -4.40 -6.61
C ALA A 98 -12.28 -3.63 -6.13
N ALA A 99 -13.46 -4.27 -6.19
CA ALA A 99 -14.71 -3.70 -5.71
C ALA A 99 -14.77 -3.53 -4.18
N GLU A 100 -13.95 -4.28 -3.43
CA GLU A 100 -13.87 -4.19 -1.97
C GLU A 100 -13.07 -2.98 -1.50
N VAL A 101 -12.39 -2.29 -2.42
CA VAL A 101 -11.74 -1.00 -2.17
C VAL A 101 -12.62 0.11 -2.74
N TYR A 102 -13.33 0.78 -1.86
CA TYR A 102 -14.34 1.76 -2.27
C TYR A 102 -14.12 3.12 -1.62
N GLN A 103 -14.63 4.14 -2.30
CA GLN A 103 -14.67 5.49 -1.77
C GLN A 103 -15.86 5.62 -0.80
N ARG A 104 -15.55 5.89 0.46
CA ARG A 104 -16.53 6.33 1.46
C ARG A 104 -16.85 7.80 1.26
N PRO A 105 -18.14 8.18 1.09
CA PRO A 105 -18.52 9.57 0.88
C PRO A 105 -18.43 10.40 2.17
N PRO A 106 -18.06 11.69 2.08
CA PRO A 106 -18.04 12.61 3.23
C PRO A 106 -19.44 12.84 3.79
N ALA A 107 -19.53 13.10 5.09
CA ALA A 107 -20.73 13.55 5.80
C ALA A 107 -20.94 15.07 5.63
N ILE A 108 -21.12 15.50 4.39
CA ILE A 108 -21.55 16.87 4.05
C ILE A 108 -22.93 16.85 3.39
N ALA A 109 -23.73 17.89 3.63
CA ALA A 109 -25.07 18.01 3.07
C ALA A 109 -25.03 17.86 1.53
N GLY A 110 -25.94 17.06 0.98
CA GLY A 110 -26.01 16.76 -0.45
C GLY A 110 -24.98 15.74 -0.97
N ARG A 111 -24.03 15.27 -0.16
CA ARG A 111 -23.12 14.16 -0.53
C ARG A 111 -23.12 12.98 0.43
N MET A 112 -23.60 13.18 1.66
CA MET A 112 -23.70 12.13 2.66
C MET A 112 -24.59 10.97 2.19
N ARG A 113 -24.21 9.74 2.55
CA ARG A 113 -25.02 8.53 2.30
C ARG A 113 -25.25 7.78 3.61
N ALA A 114 -26.51 7.49 3.93
CA ALA A 114 -26.88 6.71 5.10
C ALA A 114 -26.22 5.32 5.06
N GLY A 115 -25.66 4.88 6.19
CA GLY A 115 -24.94 3.60 6.29
C GLY A 115 -23.52 3.58 5.69
N ALA A 116 -23.09 4.65 5.01
CA ALA A 116 -21.75 4.72 4.42
C ALA A 116 -20.92 5.92 4.96
N SER A 117 -21.50 7.11 5.07
CA SER A 117 -20.80 8.29 5.60
C SER A 117 -20.64 8.21 7.12
N MET A 118 -19.49 8.68 7.61
CA MET A 118 -19.23 8.81 9.05
C MET A 118 -19.49 10.23 9.53
N ALA A 119 -20.24 10.40 10.62
CA ALA A 119 -20.51 11.71 11.20
C ALA A 119 -19.21 12.48 11.49
N GLY A 120 -19.13 13.73 11.07
CA GLY A 120 -17.94 14.58 11.22
C GLY A 120 -16.86 14.41 10.15
N ASP A 121 -16.92 13.37 9.31
CA ASP A 121 -15.98 13.19 8.19
C ASP A 121 -16.30 14.16 7.04
N ARG A 122 -15.50 15.20 6.86
CA ARG A 122 -15.73 16.22 5.80
C ARG A 122 -15.05 15.88 4.47
N THR A 123 -14.17 14.88 4.43
CA THR A 123 -13.32 14.59 3.26
C THR A 123 -13.69 13.29 2.55
N GLY A 124 -14.29 12.35 3.28
CA GLY A 124 -14.41 10.97 2.86
C GLY A 124 -13.08 10.22 3.06
N ALA A 125 -13.07 8.95 2.67
CA ALA A 125 -11.88 8.11 2.72
C ALA A 125 -11.96 7.02 1.65
N VAL A 126 -10.84 6.36 1.37
CA VAL A 126 -10.85 5.03 0.73
C VAL A 126 -10.86 3.99 1.84
N VAL A 127 -11.78 3.03 1.75
CA VAL A 127 -11.96 1.97 2.74
C VAL A 127 -11.72 0.62 2.07
N VAL A 128 -11.05 -0.27 2.79
CA VAL A 128 -10.84 -1.68 2.41
C VAL A 128 -11.11 -2.55 3.63
N ASP A 129 -12.04 -3.50 3.53
CA ASP A 129 -12.39 -4.43 4.63
C ASP A 129 -12.61 -3.72 6.00
N GLY A 130 -13.26 -2.54 5.97
CA GLY A 130 -13.49 -1.72 7.18
C GLY A 130 -12.30 -0.86 7.63
N HIS A 131 -11.11 -1.01 7.05
CA HIS A 131 -9.92 -0.22 7.34
C HIS A 131 -9.85 1.04 6.49
N ASN A 132 -9.42 2.16 7.09
CA ASN A 132 -9.10 3.38 6.36
C ASN A 132 -7.77 3.21 5.63
N LEU A 133 -7.78 3.23 4.30
CA LEU A 133 -6.59 2.95 3.50
C LEU A 133 -5.48 3.98 3.73
N LEU A 134 -5.80 5.23 4.04
CA LEU A 134 -4.79 6.25 4.36
C LEU A 134 -4.02 5.90 5.64
N HIS A 135 -4.72 5.34 6.63
CA HIS A 135 -4.07 4.85 7.86
C HIS A 135 -3.15 3.67 7.54
N VAL A 136 -3.65 2.68 6.79
CA VAL A 136 -2.90 1.50 6.35
C VAL A 136 -1.59 1.89 5.67
N VAL A 137 -1.63 2.77 4.66
CA VAL A 137 -0.41 3.15 3.94
C VAL A 137 0.55 3.98 4.81
N THR A 138 0.02 4.75 5.77
CA THR A 138 0.84 5.53 6.71
C THR A 138 1.59 4.63 7.69
N GLU A 139 0.92 3.63 8.27
CA GLU A 139 1.57 2.68 9.19
C GLU A 139 2.52 1.74 8.44
N ALA A 140 2.17 1.30 7.23
CA ALA A 140 3.07 0.52 6.39
C ALA A 140 4.34 1.31 6.01
N LEU A 141 4.23 2.62 5.72
CA LEU A 141 5.40 3.49 5.49
C LEU A 141 6.26 3.60 6.76
N ARG A 142 5.66 3.79 7.94
CA ARG A 142 6.41 3.81 9.21
C ARG A 142 7.14 2.49 9.46
N PHE A 143 6.48 1.37 9.18
CA PHE A 143 7.12 0.06 9.24
C PHE A 143 8.33 -0.03 8.31
N LEU A 144 8.21 0.39 7.04
CA LEU A 144 9.34 0.40 6.10
C LEU A 144 10.49 1.31 6.58
N ARG A 145 10.18 2.49 7.14
CA ARG A 145 11.18 3.40 7.74
C ARG A 145 11.90 2.79 8.94
N SER A 146 11.26 1.89 9.68
CA SER A 146 11.93 1.16 10.76
C SER A 146 12.97 0.15 10.26
N LYS A 147 12.92 -0.23 8.97
CA LYS A 147 13.86 -1.17 8.34
C LYS A 147 15.08 -0.48 7.71
N THR A 148 15.11 0.85 7.70
CA THR A 148 16.27 1.64 7.24
C THR A 148 17.12 2.17 8.41
N ARG A 149 16.70 1.95 9.65
CA ARG A 149 17.42 2.36 10.87
C ARG A 149 18.33 1.25 11.38
#